data_AF-A0A9D2JEY1-F1
#
_entry.id   AF-A0A9D2JEY1-F1
#
_cell.length_a   1.000
_cell.length_b   1.000
_cell.length_c   1.000
_cell.angle_alpha   90.00
_cell.angle_beta   90.00
_cell.angle_gamma   90.00
#
_symmetry.space_group_name_H-M   'P 1'
#
loop_
_entity.id
_entity.type
_entity.pdbx_description
1 polymer ?
#
loop_
_entity_poly.entity_id
_entity_poly.type
_entity_poly.pdbx_seq_one_letter_code
_entity_poly.pdbx_strand_id
1 'polypeptide(L)' 'MLPCQTDCPAYCAGCHKTCARWRALQQRQREEQQRKKEYLRRADETCRRMLHIYWQAGGYLGPQIGR' A
#
# COMPACT_ATOMS: atom_id res chain seq x y z
N MET A 1 14.53 10.74 -5.56
CA MET A 1 14.39 11.93 -6.44
C MET A 1 13.11 12.66 -6.08
N LEU A 2 13.14 14.00 -5.94
CA LEU A 2 11.94 14.79 -5.64
C LEU A 2 11.22 15.13 -6.95
N PRO A 3 9.96 14.72 -7.15
CA PRO A 3 9.23 15.01 -8.41
C PRO A 3 9.05 16.50 -8.70
N CYS A 4 9.22 17.36 -7.69
CA CYS A 4 9.23 18.81 -7.92
C CYS A 4 10.48 19.29 -8.69
N GLN A 5 11.62 18.59 -8.60
CA GLN A 5 12.84 18.95 -9.34
C GLN A 5 12.72 18.61 -10.83
N THR A 6 12.00 17.54 -11.15
CA THR A 6 11.85 17.03 -12.51
C THR A 6 10.70 17.69 -13.23
N ASP A 7 9.56 17.84 -12.55
CA ASP A 7 8.33 18.09 -13.27
C ASP A 7 7.70 19.46 -12.95
N CYS A 8 8.17 20.21 -11.95
CA CYS A 8 7.59 21.52 -11.60
C CYS A 8 8.14 22.65 -12.48
N PRO A 9 7.30 23.37 -13.26
CA PRO A 9 7.76 24.47 -14.12
C PRO A 9 8.25 25.69 -13.33
N ALA A 10 7.81 25.85 -12.07
CA ALA A 10 8.21 26.92 -11.16
C ALA A 10 9.10 26.37 -10.03
N TYR A 11 9.98 25.42 -10.35
CA TYR A 11 10.86 24.83 -9.36
C TYR A 11 11.82 25.87 -8.76
N CYS A 12 11.93 25.86 -7.43
CA CYS A 12 12.96 26.55 -6.68
C CYS A 12 13.45 25.63 -5.54
N ALA A 13 14.63 25.91 -4.99
CA ALA A 13 15.14 25.15 -3.84
C ALA A 13 14.12 25.18 -2.68
N GLY A 14 13.65 24.01 -2.25
CA GLY A 14 12.62 23.89 -1.21
C GLY A 14 11.16 23.96 -1.69
N CYS A 15 10.90 24.08 -3.00
CA CYS A 15 9.55 24.19 -3.59
C CYS A 15 8.58 23.08 -3.14
N HIS A 16 9.03 21.83 -2.94
CA HIS A 16 8.17 20.72 -2.48
C HIS A 16 7.44 20.98 -1.15
N LYS A 17 7.88 21.92 -0.31
CA LYS A 17 7.21 22.21 0.97
C LYS A 17 5.90 22.99 0.77
N THR A 18 5.85 23.83 -0.26
CA THR A 18 4.74 24.75 -0.54
C THR A 18 4.08 24.52 -1.90
N CYS A 19 4.65 23.67 -2.75
CA CYS A 19 4.15 23.40 -4.10
C CYS A 19 2.76 22.76 -4.07
N ALA A 20 1.75 23.47 -4.58
CA ALA A 20 0.38 22.98 -4.70
C ALA A 20 0.29 21.70 -5.53
N ARG A 21 1.05 21.62 -6.63
CA ARG A 21 1.08 20.44 -7.50
C ARG A 21 1.65 19.20 -6.81
N TRP A 22 2.68 19.40 -5.98
CA TRP A 22 3.25 18.31 -5.18
C TRP A 22 2.28 17.81 -4.12
N ARG A 23 1.58 18.73 -3.42
CA ARG A 23 0.52 18.35 -2.48
C ARG A 23 -0.59 17.55 -3.17
N ALA A 24 -1.05 17.99 -4.34
CA ALA A 24 -2.06 17.28 -5.11
C ALA A 24 -1.59 15.88 -5.58
N LEU A 25 -0.32 15.74 -5.98
CA LEU A 25 0.26 14.44 -6.33
C LEU A 25 0.36 13.53 -5.11
N GLN A 26 0.82 14.04 -3.96
CA GLN A 26 0.86 13.27 -2.72
C GLN A 26 -0.53 12.80 -2.28
N GLN A 27 -1.55 13.64 -2.43
CA GLN A 27 -2.92 13.30 -2.09
C GLN A 27 -3.43 12.14 -2.96
N ARG A 28 -3.26 12.25 -4.29
CA ARG A 28 -3.61 11.17 -5.23
C ARG A 28 -2.87 9.86 -4.92
N GLN A 29 -1.57 9.93 -4.66
CA GLN A 29 -0.81 8.73 -4.29
C GLN A 29 -1.28 8.11 -2.97
N ARG A 30 -1.65 8.92 -1.97
CA ARG A 30 -2.22 8.41 -0.72
C ARG A 30 -3.54 7.68 -0.99
N GLU A 31 -4.44 8.26 -1.78
CA GLU A 31 -5.71 7.64 -2.14
C GLU A 31 -5.50 6.31 -2.88
N GLU A 32 -4.60 6.26 -3.87
CA GLU A 32 -4.26 5.03 -4.58
C GLU A 32 -3.66 3.97 -3.66
N GLN A 33 -2.75 4.36 -2.76
CA GLN A 33 -2.15 3.44 -1.79
C GLN A 33 -3.21 2.89 -0.83
N GLN A 34 -4.15 3.71 -0.37
CA GLN A 34 -5.25 3.24 0.47
C GLN A 34 -6.13 2.24 -0.27
N ARG A 35 -6.48 2.51 -1.53
CA ARG A 35 -7.23 1.56 -2.38
C ARG A 35 -6.49 0.23 -2.56
N LYS A 36 -5.19 0.28 -2.85
CA LYS A 36 -4.35 -0.93 -2.99
C LYS A 36 -4.26 -1.72 -1.68
N LYS A 37 -4.08 -1.04 -0.54
CA LYS A 37 -4.06 -1.67 0.79
C LYS A 37 -5.38 -2.36 1.10
N GLU A 38 -6.51 -1.72 0.81
CA GLU A 38 -7.82 -2.31 1.04
C GLU A 38 -8.07 -3.54 0.15
N TYR A 39 -7.66 -3.49 -1.12
CA TYR A 39 -7.71 -4.65 -2.00
C TYR A 39 -6.89 -5.82 -1.43
N LEU A 40 -5.64 -5.57 -1.06
CA LEU A 40 -4.76 -6.60 -0.49
C LEU A 40 -5.32 -7.16 0.83
N ARG A 41 -5.91 -6.31 1.68
CA ARG A 41 -6.55 -6.74 2.93
C ARG A 41 -7.67 -7.75 2.68
N ARG A 42 -8.56 -7.46 1.71
CA ARG A 42 -9.68 -8.37 1.37
C ARG A 42 -9.20 -9.69 0.77
N ALA A 43 -8.17 -9.63 -0.07
CA ALA A 43 -7.55 -10.83 -0.63
C ALA A 43 -6.89 -11.68 0.49
N ASP A 44 -6.14 -11.03 1.38
CA ASP A 44 -5.51 -11.68 2.53
C ASP A 44 -6.54 -12.31 3.48
N GLU A 45 -7.64 -11.62 3.79
CA GLU A 45 -8.73 -12.19 4.61
C GLU A 45 -9.32 -13.45 3.98
N THR A 46 -9.54 -13.44 2.66
CA THR A 46 -10.07 -14.59 1.93
C THR A 46 -9.10 -15.78 2.00
N CYS A 47 -7.81 -15.53 1.77
CA CYS A 47 -6.78 -16.55 1.87
C CYS A 47 -6.69 -17.12 3.30
N ARG A 48 -6.69 -16.26 4.32
CA ARG A 48 -6.67 -16.68 5.73
C ARG A 48 -7.89 -17.52 6.10
N ARG A 49 -9.08 -17.14 5.63
CA ARG A 49 -10.31 -17.89 5.87
C ARG A 49 -10.24 -19.28 5.25
N MET A 50 -9.76 -19.38 4.00
CA MET A 50 -9.56 -20.66 3.34
C MET A 50 -8.54 -21.53 4.09
N LEU A 51 -7.37 -20.97 4.45
CA LEU A 51 -6.36 -21.69 5.22
C LEU A 51 -6.91 -22.21 6.55
N HIS A 52 -7.72 -21.42 7.25
CA HIS A 52 -8.37 -21.85 8.49
C HIS A 52 -9.32 -23.03 8.26
N ILE A 53 -10.12 -23.01 7.19
CA ILE A 53 -11.01 -24.13 6.82
C ILE A 53 -10.19 -25.39 6.50
N TYR A 54 -9.14 -25.27 5.69
CA TYR A 54 -8.25 -26.39 5.36
C TYR A 54 -7.57 -26.97 6.60
N TRP A 55 -7.14 -26.11 7.54
CA TRP A 55 -6.56 -26.53 8.81
C TRP A 55 -7.57 -27.30 9.67
N GLN A 56 -8.80 -26.79 9.80
CA GLN A 56 -9.88 -27.47 10.52
C GLN A 56 -10.28 -28.81 9.90
N ALA A 57 -10.23 -28.91 8.56
CA ALA A 57 -10.50 -30.15 7.83
C ALA A 57 -9.34 -31.16 7.89
N GLY A 58 -8.25 -30.86 8.60
CA GLY A 58 -7.07 -31.72 8.73
C GLY A 58 -6.16 -31.75 7.50
N GLY A 59 -6.33 -30.82 6.56
CA GLY A 59 -5.72 -30.84 5.23
C GLY A 59 -4.37 -30.12 5.08
N TYR A 60 -3.83 -29.47 6.12
CA TYR A 60 -2.56 -28.74 5.99
C TYR A 60 -1.60 -28.97 7.17
N LEU A 61 -0.59 -29.82 6.95
CA LEU A 61 0.61 -29.98 7.78
C LEU A 61 1.69 -28.96 7.33
N GLY A 62 1.44 -27.67 7.58
CA GLY A 62 2.44 -26.61 7.41
C GLY A 62 3.27 -26.41 8.69
N PRO A 63 4.52 -25.89 8.61
CA PRO A 63 5.41 -25.82 9.77
C PRO A 63 4.82 -24.90 10.85
N GLN A 64 4.75 -25.45 12.06
CA GLN A 64 4.32 -24.77 13.28
C GLN A 64 5.36 -23.67 13.56
N ILE A 65 5.11 -22.42 13.14
CA ILE A 65 5.95 -21.30 13.57
C ILE A 65 5.51 -20.97 15.00
N GLY A 66 6.23 -21.56 15.95
CA GLY A 66 5.97 -21.49 17.38
C GLY A 66 5.97 -20.07 17.93
N ARG A 67 4.95 -19.84 18.75
CA ARG A 67 4.77 -18.96 19.93
C ARG A 67 5.72 -17.78 20.13
#